data_AF-L5M471-F1
#
_entry.id   AF-L5M471-F1
#
_cell.length_a   1.000
_cell.length_b   1.000
_cell.length_c   1.000
_cell.angle_alpha   90.00
_cell.angle_beta   90.00
_cell.angle_gamma   90.00
#
_symmetry.space_group_name_H-M   'P 1'
#
loop_
_entity.id
_entity.type
_entity.pdbx_description
1 polymer ?
#
loop_
_entity_poly.entity_id
_entity_poly.type
_entity_poly.pdbx_seq_one_letter_code
_entity_poly.pdbx_strand_id
1 'polypeptide(L)'
;MMGAGALTLLWAASLLISSGNCDICPPVKKDVTIFLTGTPEEYVAQVEKYQNNSLILANARKLKDCIDQKLTEEDKEHAVTVLVGLAVCVCVCVCVCA
;
A
#
# COMPACT_ATOMS: atom_id res chain seq x y z
N MET A 1 -4.86 -31.71 33.62
CA MET A 1 -4.81 -30.24 33.79
C MET A 1 -4.21 -29.64 32.52
N MET A 2 -5.03 -29.45 31.48
CA MET A 2 -4.60 -28.88 30.19
C MET A 2 -5.56 -27.74 29.82
N GLY A 3 -5.82 -26.84 30.77
CA GLY A 3 -6.85 -25.79 30.61
C GLY A 3 -6.23 -24.45 30.28
N ALA A 4 -5.39 -23.93 31.17
CA ALA A 4 -4.93 -22.54 31.08
C ALA A 4 -3.93 -22.28 29.93
N GLY A 5 -2.95 -23.16 29.72
CA GLY A 5 -1.91 -22.94 28.69
C GLY A 5 -2.43 -23.02 27.24
N ALA A 6 -3.39 -23.92 26.99
CA ALA A 6 -4.04 -24.03 25.68
C ALA A 6 -4.91 -22.80 25.39
N LEU A 7 -5.62 -22.29 26.41
CA LEU A 7 -6.42 -21.07 26.33
C LEU A 7 -5.56 -19.82 26.06
N THR A 8 -4.39 -19.70 26.68
CA THR A 8 -3.47 -18.58 26.41
C THR A 8 -2.89 -18.63 25.01
N LEU A 9 -2.57 -19.84 24.50
CA LEU A 9 -2.10 -20.01 23.12
C LEU A 9 -3.22 -19.74 22.11
N LEU A 10 -4.45 -20.15 22.38
CA LEU A 10 -5.61 -19.84 21.54
C LEU A 10 -5.90 -18.34 21.50
N TRP A 11 -5.74 -17.64 22.62
CA TRP A 11 -5.94 -16.18 22.67
C TRP A 11 -4.82 -15.44 21.93
N ALA A 12 -3.56 -15.83 22.10
CA ALA A 12 -2.44 -15.29 21.33
C ALA A 12 -2.60 -15.60 19.82
N ALA A 13 -3.02 -16.81 19.46
CA ALA A 13 -3.34 -17.16 18.08
C ALA A 13 -4.51 -16.34 17.55
N SER A 14 -5.53 -16.07 18.36
CA SER A 14 -6.66 -15.20 17.99
C SER A 14 -6.22 -13.75 17.83
N LEU A 15 -5.20 -13.27 18.56
CA LEU A 15 -4.60 -11.94 18.36
C LEU A 15 -3.73 -11.88 17.10
N LEU A 16 -3.03 -12.96 16.76
CA LEU A 16 -2.27 -13.08 15.50
C LEU A 16 -3.19 -13.23 14.27
N ILE A 17 -4.31 -13.94 14.42
CA ILE A 17 -5.35 -14.10 13.39
C ILE A 17 -6.26 -12.86 13.33
N SER A 18 -6.45 -12.17 14.45
CA SER A 18 -6.93 -10.78 14.52
C SER A 18 -5.80 -9.82 14.11
N SER A 19 -5.06 -10.18 13.06
CA SER A 19 -4.49 -9.21 12.16
C SER A 19 -5.64 -8.31 11.71
N GLY A 20 -5.81 -7.15 12.35
CA GLY A 20 -6.73 -6.13 11.85
C GLY A 20 -6.41 -5.95 10.37
N ASN A 21 -7.45 -5.93 9.52
CA ASN A 21 -7.35 -5.90 8.06
C ASN A 21 -6.00 -5.32 7.59
N CYS A 22 -5.03 -6.19 7.30
CA CYS A 22 -3.68 -5.77 6.88
C CYS A 22 -3.66 -5.24 5.45
N ASP A 23 -4.84 -4.94 4.91
CA ASP A 23 -5.01 -4.29 3.64
C ASP A 23 -4.51 -2.85 3.75
N ILE A 24 -3.58 -2.52 2.86
CA ILE A 24 -3.24 -1.13 2.60
C ILE A 24 -4.53 -0.33 2.33
N CYS A 25 -4.63 0.84 2.95
CA CYS A 25 -5.78 1.73 2.82
C CYS A 25 -6.20 1.83 1.34
N PRO A 26 -7.46 1.52 0.94
CA PRO A 26 -7.83 1.40 -0.46
C PRO A 26 -7.48 2.64 -1.33
N PRO A 27 -7.64 3.88 -0.84
CA PRO A 27 -7.07 5.08 -1.46
C PRO A 27 -5.57 5.01 -1.78
N VAL A 28 -4.76 4.54 -0.84
CA VAL A 28 -3.31 4.39 -0.98
C VAL A 28 -2.98 3.25 -1.95
N LYS A 29 -3.72 2.13 -1.86
CA LYS A 29 -3.62 1.03 -2.84
C LYS A 29 -3.78 1.56 -4.26
N LYS A 30 -4.84 2.32 -4.48
CA LYS A 30 -5.19 2.91 -5.77
C LYS A 30 -4.16 3.94 -6.23
N ASP A 31 -3.65 4.78 -5.33
CA ASP A 31 -2.60 5.76 -5.64
C ASP A 31 -1.34 5.07 -6.15
N VAL A 32 -0.83 4.07 -5.41
CA VAL A 32 0.37 3.31 -5.80
C VAL A 32 0.16 2.54 -7.11
N THR A 33 -1.00 1.91 -7.30
CA THR A 33 -1.32 1.23 -8.57
C THR A 33 -1.29 2.21 -9.75
N ILE A 34 -1.96 3.36 -9.65
CA ILE A 34 -2.00 4.35 -10.72
C ILE A 34 -0.62 4.98 -10.95
N PHE A 35 0.18 5.17 -9.90
CA PHE A 35 1.56 5.64 -10.04
C PHE A 35 2.39 4.67 -10.90
N LEU A 36 2.30 3.37 -10.66
CA LEU A 36 3.10 2.37 -11.36
C LEU A 36 2.58 2.08 -12.78
N THR A 37 1.27 1.94 -12.96
CA THR A 37 0.69 1.40 -14.21
C THR A 37 -0.18 2.38 -14.97
N GLY A 38 -0.61 3.49 -14.35
CA GLY A 38 -1.43 4.51 -15.01
C GLY A 38 -0.61 5.44 -15.89
N THR A 39 -1.29 6.26 -16.67
CA THR A 39 -0.66 7.36 -17.42
C THR A 39 -0.26 8.52 -16.49
N PRO A 40 0.67 9.39 -16.92
CA PRO A 40 1.01 10.61 -16.17
C PRO A 40 -0.19 11.50 -15.87
N GLU A 41 -1.17 11.58 -16.76
CA GLU A 41 -2.39 12.37 -16.60
C GLU A 41 -3.30 11.76 -15.54
N GLU A 42 -3.50 10.44 -15.58
CA GLU A 42 -4.32 9.72 -14.60
C GLU A 42 -3.74 9.81 -13.19
N TYR A 43 -2.41 9.70 -13.04
CA TYR A 43 -1.77 9.82 -11.74
C TYR A 43 -1.91 11.22 -11.15
N VAL A 44 -1.63 12.27 -11.93
CA VAL A 44 -1.78 13.65 -11.44
C VAL A 44 -3.23 13.95 -11.06
N ALA A 45 -4.20 13.52 -11.88
CA ALA A 45 -5.62 13.67 -11.57
C ALA A 45 -6.06 12.87 -10.33
N GLN A 46 -5.37 11.76 -10.01
CA GLN A 46 -5.61 11.01 -8.78
C GLN A 46 -5.07 11.76 -7.55
N VAL A 47 -3.87 12.35 -7.63
CA VAL A 47 -3.26 13.14 -6.54
C VAL A 47 -4.06 14.41 -6.26
N GLU A 48 -4.57 15.07 -7.30
CA GLU A 48 -5.35 16.31 -7.20
C GLU A 48 -6.61 16.17 -6.33
N LYS A 49 -7.19 14.96 -6.25
CA LYS A 49 -8.36 14.68 -5.38
C LYS A 49 -8.05 14.85 -3.90
N TYR A 50 -6.79 14.74 -3.50
CA TYR A 50 -6.35 14.86 -2.10
C TYR A 50 -5.56 16.13 -1.84
N GLN A 51 -4.77 16.59 -2.82
CA GLN A 51 -3.93 17.77 -2.71
C GLN A 51 -3.90 18.56 -4.02
N ASN A 52 -4.56 19.71 -4.03
CA ASN A 52 -4.62 20.62 -5.19
C ASN A 52 -3.55 21.73 -5.13
N ASN A 53 -2.40 21.45 -4.51
CA ASN A 53 -1.28 22.39 -4.51
C ASN A 53 -0.46 22.19 -5.78
N SER A 54 -0.26 23.27 -6.55
CA SER A 54 0.45 23.22 -7.84
C SER A 54 1.88 22.69 -7.75
N LEU A 55 2.59 22.92 -6.64
CA LEU A 55 3.93 22.36 -6.43
C LEU A 55 3.89 20.85 -6.18
N ILE A 56 2.87 20.37 -5.46
CA ILE A 56 2.67 18.94 -5.21
C ILE A 56 2.36 18.22 -6.53
N LEU A 57 1.44 18.77 -7.33
CA LEU A 57 1.07 18.19 -8.63
C LEU A 57 2.23 18.20 -9.63
N ALA A 58 3.02 19.27 -9.66
CA ALA A 58 4.21 19.33 -10.51
C ALA A 58 5.27 18.30 -10.09
N ASN A 59 5.45 18.08 -8.79
CA ASN A 59 6.36 17.05 -8.29
C ASN A 59 5.84 15.63 -8.58
N ALA A 60 4.54 15.40 -8.41
CA ALA A 60 3.89 14.13 -8.75
C ALA A 60 4.13 13.77 -10.23
N ARG A 61 3.96 14.73 -11.14
CA ARG A 61 4.29 14.52 -12.57
C ARG A 61 5.77 14.20 -12.78
N LYS A 62 6.69 14.96 -12.19
CA LYS A 62 8.14 14.71 -12.34
C LYS A 62 8.54 13.31 -11.88
N LEU A 63 8.01 12.84 -10.74
CA LEU A 63 8.29 11.50 -10.23
C LEU A 63 7.70 10.42 -11.14
N LYS A 64 6.48 10.64 -11.65
CA LYS A 64 5.81 9.72 -12.56
C LYS A 64 6.55 9.58 -13.89
N ASP A 65 6.93 10.70 -14.50
CA ASP A 65 7.72 10.70 -15.74
C ASP A 65 9.07 9.98 -15.55
N CYS A 66 9.70 10.14 -14.37
CA CYS A 66 10.96 9.47 -14.05
C CYS A 66 10.79 7.94 -14.00
N ILE A 67 9.79 7.44 -13.29
CA ILE A 67 9.60 5.98 -13.17
C ILE A 67 9.17 5.36 -14.50
N ASP A 68 8.38 6.06 -15.31
CA ASP A 68 7.97 5.57 -16.64
C ASP A 68 9.14 5.46 -17.61
N GLN A 69 10.17 6.29 -17.44
CA GLN A 69 11.39 6.21 -18.24
C GLN A 69 12.39 5.17 -17.72
N LYS A 70 12.29 4.78 -16.44
CA LYS A 70 13.31 3.95 -15.76
C LYS A 70 12.87 2.51 -15.55
N LEU A 71 11.60 2.29 -15.29
CA LEU A 71 11.05 0.98 -15.00
C LEU A 71 10.50 0.37 -16.28
N THR A 72 10.89 -0.87 -16.54
CA THR A 72 10.25 -1.67 -17.58
C THR A 72 8.84 -2.07 -17.14
N GLU A 73 8.04 -2.55 -18.07
CA GLU A 73 6.71 -3.08 -17.74
C GLU A 73 6.79 -4.27 -16.77
N GLU A 74 7.82 -5.12 -16.92
CA GLU A 74 8.09 -6.21 -15.97
C GLU A 74 8.38 -5.67 -14.56
N ASP A 75 9.25 -4.66 -14.42
CA ASP A 75 9.55 -4.05 -13.12
C ASP A 75 8.29 -3.49 -12.44
N LYS A 76 7.38 -2.89 -13.22
CA LYS A 76 6.11 -2.34 -12.73
C LYS A 76 5.17 -3.46 -12.26
N GLU A 77 5.05 -4.56 -13.01
CA GLU A 77 4.24 -5.71 -12.62
C GLU A 77 4.73 -6.37 -11.33
N HIS A 78 6.06 -6.54 -11.20
CA HIS A 78 6.67 -7.06 -9.96
C HIS A 78 6.45 -6.10 -8.80
N ALA A 79 6.64 -4.79 -9.01
CA ALA A 79 6.42 -3.78 -7.97
C ALA A 79 4.97 -3.74 -7.49
N VAL A 80 3.99 -3.81 -8.40
CA VAL A 80 2.56 -3.93 -8.05
C VAL A 80 2.34 -5.22 -7.26
N THR A 81 2.88 -6.35 -7.71
CA THR A 81 2.71 -7.61 -7.00
C THR A 81 3.27 -7.55 -5.57
N VAL A 82 4.44 -6.94 -5.38
CA VAL A 82 5.07 -6.78 -4.06
C VAL A 82 4.31 -5.81 -3.17
N LEU A 83 3.88 -4.66 -3.69
CA LEU A 83 3.28 -3.58 -2.88
C LEU A 83 1.76 -3.73 -2.68
N VAL A 84 1.08 -4.37 -3.63
CA VAL A 84 -0.39 -4.42 -3.74
C VAL A 84 -0.93 -5.85 -3.57
N GLY A 85 -0.16 -6.86 -3.99
CA GLY A 85 -0.52 -8.28 -3.89
C GLY A 85 0.02 -8.97 -2.64
N LEU A 86 1.26 -8.67 -2.26
CA LEU A 86 1.93 -9.09 -1.04
C LEU A 86 1.75 -8.01 0.04
N ALA A 87 0.52 -7.80 0.51
CA ALA A 87 0.33 -7.22 1.84
C ALA A 87 0.87 -8.23 2.86
N VAL A 88 2.20 -8.29 2.95
CA VAL A 88 2.93 -9.11 3.89
C VAL A 88 2.63 -8.51 5.25
N CYS A 89 2.00 -9.33 6.08
CA CYS A 89 1.87 -9.23 7.53
C CYS A 89 3.26 -9.29 8.23
N VAL A 90 4.30 -8.72 7.62
CA VAL A 90 5.67 -8.64 8.12
C VAL A 90 6.09 -7.18 8.03
N CYS A 91 5.49 -6.38 8.90
CA CYS A 91 6.19 -5.30 9.58
C CYS A 91 5.26 -4.77 10.67
N VAL A 92 5.85 -4.50 11.82
CA VAL A 92 5.21 -3.89 12.99
C VAL A 92 4.55 -2.57 12.55
N CYS A 93 3.25 -2.59 12.27
CA CYS A 93 2.54 -1.40 11.83
C CYS A 93 1.59 -0.93 12.93
N VAL A 94 2.07 0.06 13.69
CA VAL A 94 1.21 1.02 14.39
C VAL A 94 0.28 1.62 13.34
N CYS A 95 -0.97 1.17 13.32
CA CYS A 95 -1.99 1.75 12.47
C CYS A 95 -2.45 3.06 13.11
N VAL A 96 -2.02 4.20 12.55
CA VAL A 96 -2.74 5.46 12.70
C VAL A 96 -3.37 5.78 11.35
N CYS A 97 -4.64 5.47 11.23
CA CYS A 97 -5.56 6.16 10.34
C CYS A 97 -6.75 6.54 11.21
N ALA A 98 -7.05 7.84 11.25
CA ALA A 98 -8.02 8.48 12.14
C ALA A 98 -9.44 7.92 12.02
#